data_AF-A0A9Q9K4P7-F1
#
_entry.id   AF-A0A9Q9K4P7-F1
#
_cell.length_a   1.000
_cell.length_b   1.000
_cell.length_c   1.000
_cell.angle_alpha   90.00
_cell.angle_beta   90.00
_cell.angle_gamma   90.00
#
_symmetry.space_group_name_H-M   'P 1'
#
loop_
_entity.id
_entity.type
_entity.pdbx_description
1 polymer ?
#
loop_
_entity_poly.entity_id
_entity_poly.type
_entity_poly.pdbx_seq_one_letter_code
_entity_poly.pdbx_strand_id
1 'polypeptide(L)'
;MENYKTQEVRETPLSAQNANVFIKCVKEYDWLKDIIVNGYFQYRYVTEEIGYLNLKEYSVNDEGTFIQSITFPMLCFCDIPLNQLNDHNKWYGDYAICMKKSWGIEKKLQPLHYVINTSDYIKMYQNIFNNIIGQKCVFVHVLGLYHKGFCMI
;
A
#
# COMPACT_ATOMS: atom_id res chain seq x y z
N MET A 1 -4.76 -30.28 8.36
CA MET A 1 -4.67 -29.02 7.61
C MET A 1 -5.81 -29.01 6.62
N GLU A 2 -6.90 -28.35 6.97
CA GLU A 2 -8.07 -28.25 6.09
C GLU A 2 -7.72 -27.41 4.86
N ASN A 3 -8.04 -27.96 3.69
CA ASN A 3 -7.93 -27.29 2.40
C ASN A 3 -8.84 -26.06 2.40
N TYR A 4 -8.25 -24.86 2.56
CA TYR A 4 -8.93 -23.62 2.22
C TYR A 4 -9.20 -23.63 0.71
N LYS A 5 -10.41 -24.03 0.33
CA LYS A 5 -10.91 -23.85 -1.04
C LYS A 5 -10.89 -22.36 -1.33
N THR A 6 -10.09 -21.94 -2.31
CA THR A 6 -10.14 -20.60 -2.88
C THR A 6 -11.59 -20.32 -3.26
N GLN A 7 -12.26 -19.40 -2.56
CA GLN A 7 -13.60 -18.97 -2.93
C GLN A 7 -13.54 -18.43 -4.35
N GLU A 8 -14.41 -18.95 -5.24
CA GLU A 8 -14.60 -18.37 -6.56
C GLU A 8 -14.90 -16.88 -6.41
N VAL A 9 -14.14 -16.06 -7.13
CA VAL A 9 -14.34 -14.60 -7.16
C VAL A 9 -15.71 -14.36 -7.77
N ARG A 10 -16.71 -14.15 -6.92
CA ARG A 10 -18.06 -13.72 -7.34
C ARG A 10 -17.89 -12.51 -8.24
N GLU A 11 -18.59 -12.49 -9.38
CA GLU A 11 -18.63 -11.30 -10.25
C GLU A 11 -18.98 -10.08 -9.39
N THR A 12 -18.01 -9.17 -9.26
CA THR A 12 -18.18 -7.97 -8.47
C THR A 12 -19.30 -7.15 -9.12
N PRO A 13 -20.36 -6.75 -8.38
CA PRO A 13 -21.38 -5.91 -8.96
C PRO A 13 -20.74 -4.66 -9.55
N LEU A 14 -21.13 -4.30 -10.78
CA LEU A 14 -20.70 -3.08 -11.44
C LEU A 14 -21.02 -1.89 -10.53
N SER A 15 -20.00 -1.38 -9.86
CA SER A 15 -20.14 -0.13 -9.12
C SER A 15 -20.32 0.98 -10.14
N ALA A 16 -21.40 1.75 -10.00
CA ALA A 16 -21.61 2.94 -10.81
C ALA A 16 -20.59 4.04 -10.50
N GLN A 17 -19.90 3.95 -9.36
CA GLN A 17 -18.99 4.99 -8.86
C GLN A 17 -17.51 4.61 -8.95
N ASN A 18 -17.16 3.34 -8.77
CA ASN A 18 -15.77 2.91 -8.82
C ASN A 18 -15.35 2.49 -10.22
N ALA A 19 -14.09 2.72 -10.57
CA ALA A 19 -13.56 2.24 -11.83
C ALA A 19 -13.52 0.71 -11.86
N ASN A 20 -13.69 0.14 -13.05
CA ASN A 20 -13.44 -1.28 -13.30
C ASN A 20 -11.99 -1.55 -13.75
N VAL A 21 -11.11 -0.55 -13.60
CA VAL A 21 -9.75 -0.53 -14.09
C VAL A 21 -8.83 0.07 -13.04
N PHE A 22 -7.66 -0.53 -12.87
CA PHE A 22 -6.53 0.09 -12.19
C PHE A 22 -5.62 0.73 -13.22
N ILE A 23 -5.27 1.99 -13.00
CA ILE A 23 -4.46 2.77 -13.93
C ILE A 23 -3.14 3.11 -13.25
N LYS A 24 -2.03 2.76 -13.89
CA LYS A 24 -0.69 3.21 -13.48
C LYS A 24 -0.21 4.26 -14.47
N CYS A 25 -0.18 5.51 -14.05
CA CYS A 25 0.42 6.59 -14.84
C CYS A 25 1.93 6.68 -14.56
N VAL A 26 2.68 7.01 -15.61
CA VAL A 26 4.12 7.27 -15.58
C VAL A 26 4.45 8.48 -16.45
N LYS A 27 5.46 9.25 -16.05
CA LYS A 27 5.84 10.49 -16.73
C LYS A 27 6.67 10.27 -17.98
N GLU A 28 7.45 9.18 -18.01
CA GLU A 28 8.38 8.88 -19.09
C GLU A 28 7.95 7.62 -19.82
N TYR A 29 8.03 7.66 -21.15
CA TYR A 29 7.70 6.52 -22.01
C TYR A 29 8.58 5.31 -21.70
N ASP A 30 9.86 5.52 -21.43
CA ASP A 30 10.79 4.44 -21.13
C ASP A 30 10.40 3.68 -19.86
N TRP A 31 9.84 4.35 -18.85
CA TRP A 31 9.32 3.65 -17.67
C TRP A 31 8.12 2.77 -17.99
N LEU A 32 7.22 3.22 -18.89
CA LEU A 32 6.12 2.39 -19.37
C LEU A 32 6.66 1.18 -20.13
N LYS A 33 7.62 1.40 -21.03
CA LYS A 33 8.28 0.34 -21.79
C LYS A 33 8.94 -0.68 -20.86
N ASP A 34 9.64 -0.23 -19.83
CA ASP A 34 10.28 -1.10 -18.85
C ASP A 34 9.27 -1.95 -18.08
N ILE A 35 8.13 -1.38 -17.69
CA ILE A 35 7.05 -2.14 -17.03
C ILE A 35 6.56 -3.26 -17.95
N ILE A 36 6.35 -2.96 -19.24
CA ILE A 36 5.84 -3.91 -20.23
C ILE A 36 6.87 -5.00 -20.55
N VAL A 37 8.12 -4.62 -20.80
CA VAL A 37 9.20 -5.55 -21.19
C VAL A 37 9.61 -6.44 -20.03
N ASN A 38 9.73 -5.89 -18.83
CA ASN A 38 10.18 -6.65 -17.66
C ASN A 38 9.03 -7.38 -16.94
N GLY A 39 7.78 -6.96 -17.16
CA GLY A 39 6.60 -7.61 -16.60
C GLY A 39 6.40 -7.38 -15.10
N TYR A 40 7.02 -6.35 -14.52
CA TYR A 40 6.83 -5.98 -13.12
C TYR A 40 6.76 -4.47 -12.92
N PHE A 41 6.10 -4.06 -11.83
CA PHE A 41 6.05 -2.67 -11.40
C PHE A 41 7.18 -2.37 -10.40
N GLN A 42 7.87 -1.26 -10.59
CA GLN A 42 8.86 -0.78 -9.63
C GLN A 42 8.18 -0.05 -8.48
N TYR A 43 8.49 -0.47 -7.24
CA TYR A 43 8.05 0.23 -6.03
C TYR A 43 8.74 1.60 -5.93
N ARG A 44 8.02 2.59 -5.39
CA ARG A 44 8.59 3.87 -4.98
C ARG A 44 8.57 3.94 -3.46
N TYR A 45 9.73 4.19 -2.84
CA TYR A 45 9.78 4.43 -1.41
C TYR A 45 9.21 5.81 -1.10
N VAL A 46 8.26 5.86 -0.18
CA VAL A 46 7.63 7.11 0.26
C VAL A 46 7.72 7.18 1.78
N THR A 47 8.12 8.35 2.25
CA THR A 47 8.19 8.67 3.67
C THR A 47 6.93 9.42 4.06
N GLU A 48 6.20 8.88 5.03
CA GLU A 48 5.00 9.50 5.59
C GLU A 48 5.29 9.96 7.02
N GLU A 49 4.86 11.17 7.35
CA GLU A 49 4.93 11.72 8.71
C GLU A 49 3.78 11.14 9.53
N ILE A 50 4.12 10.47 10.63
CA ILE A 50 3.16 9.75 11.50
C ILE A 50 3.25 10.16 12.97
N GLY A 51 3.98 11.22 13.30
CA GLY A 51 4.16 11.68 14.68
C GLY A 51 2.85 11.92 15.43
N TYR A 52 1.76 12.26 14.72
CA TYR A 52 0.42 12.41 15.30
C TYR A 52 -0.13 11.10 15.89
N LEU A 53 0.37 9.93 15.47
CA LEU A 53 0.03 8.64 16.05
C LEU A 53 0.70 8.42 17.41
N ASN A 54 1.66 9.24 17.85
CA ASN A 54 2.33 9.11 19.16
C ASN A 54 2.81 7.68 19.44
N LEU A 55 3.41 7.03 18.43
CA LEU A 55 3.96 5.67 18.57
C LEU A 55 5.32 5.74 19.26
N LYS A 56 5.56 4.86 20.23
CA LYS A 56 6.80 4.82 21.01
C LYS A 56 7.57 3.55 20.71
N GLU A 57 8.80 3.73 20.25
CA GLU A 57 9.80 2.66 20.21
C GLU A 57 10.64 2.73 21.50
N TYR A 58 10.85 1.58 22.13
CA TYR A 58 11.64 1.49 23.35
C TYR A 58 13.04 1.00 23.00
N SER A 59 14.04 1.83 23.28
CA SER A 59 15.45 1.42 23.18
C SER A 59 15.82 0.45 24.31
N VAL A 60 16.98 -0.19 24.18
CA VAL A 60 17.56 -1.13 25.15
C VAL A 60 17.62 -0.53 26.58
N ASN A 61 17.66 0.80 26.70
CA ASN A 61 17.74 1.53 27.97
C ASN A 61 16.36 1.96 28.53
N ASP A 62 15.24 1.45 28.00
CA ASP A 62 13.85 1.74 28.42
C ASP A 62 13.38 3.21 28.27
N GLU A 63 14.20 4.07 27.67
CA GLU A 63 13.76 5.39 27.22
C GLU A 63 12.96 5.27 25.91
N GLY A 64 11.67 5.58 25.98
CA GLY A 64 10.76 5.54 24.82
C GLY A 64 10.96 6.74 23.92
N THR A 65 11.30 6.51 22.65
CA THR A 65 11.42 7.55 21.62
C THR A 65 10.20 7.52 20.71
N PHE A 66 9.68 8.69 20.35
CA PHE A 66 8.54 8.80 19.44
C PHE A 66 8.97 8.57 17.98
N ILE A 67 8.21 7.73 17.28
CA ILE A 67 8.38 7.52 15.84
C ILE A 67 7.70 8.69 15.10
N GLN A 68 8.50 9.49 14.41
CA GLN A 68 8.01 10.68 13.71
C GLN A 68 7.58 10.38 12.28
N SER A 69 8.28 9.50 11.58
CA SER A 69 7.99 9.13 10.20
C SER A 69 8.30 7.66 9.92
N ILE A 70 7.64 7.10 8.91
CA ILE A 70 7.88 5.74 8.42
C ILE A 70 8.08 5.82 6.91
N THR A 71 9.06 5.07 6.40
CA THR A 71 9.27 4.91 4.96
C THR A 71 8.89 3.50 4.54
N PHE A 72 8.04 3.37 3.53
CA PHE A 72 7.62 2.07 3.01
C PHE A 72 7.56 2.08 1.46
N PRO A 73 7.81 0.94 0.82
CA PRO A 73 7.68 0.81 -0.63
C PRO A 73 6.21 0.83 -1.03
N MET A 74 5.83 1.76 -1.90
CA MET A 74 4.46 1.90 -2.41
C MET A 74 4.36 1.63 -3.91
N LEU A 75 3.26 0.99 -4.30
CA LEU A 75 2.79 0.89 -5.69
C LEU A 75 1.42 1.57 -5.81
N CYS A 76 1.41 2.79 -6.33
CA CYS A 76 0.16 3.54 -6.51
C CYS A 76 -0.50 3.19 -7.85
N PHE A 77 -1.79 2.86 -7.80
CA PHE A 77 -2.71 2.74 -8.93
C PHE A 77 -3.90 3.67 -8.70
N CYS A 78 -4.39 4.32 -9.75
CA CYS A 78 -5.62 5.09 -9.70
C CYS A 78 -6.82 4.17 -9.96
N ASP A 79 -7.86 4.32 -9.13
CA ASP A 79 -9.18 3.68 -9.29
C ASP A 79 -10.20 4.73 -9.80
N ILE A 80 -9.84 5.42 -10.88
CA ILE A 80 -10.65 6.47 -11.50
C ILE A 80 -11.23 6.00 -12.84
N PRO A 81 -12.46 6.39 -13.20
CA PRO A 81 -13.01 6.12 -14.52
C PRO A 81 -12.11 6.68 -15.65
N LEU A 82 -11.97 5.93 -16.75
CA LEU A 82 -11.09 6.32 -17.87
C LEU A 82 -11.42 7.69 -18.49
N ASN A 83 -12.70 8.07 -18.48
CA ASN A 83 -13.14 9.37 -18.99
C ASN A 83 -12.64 10.55 -18.14
N GLN A 84 -12.22 10.33 -16.90
CA GLN A 84 -11.64 11.34 -16.02
C GLN A 84 -10.11 11.38 -16.10
N LEU A 85 -9.48 10.44 -16.82
CA LEU A 85 -8.02 10.32 -16.87
C LEU A 85 -7.32 11.56 -17.46
N ASN A 86 -7.99 12.28 -18.37
CA ASN A 86 -7.42 13.47 -19.00
C ASN A 86 -7.03 14.56 -17.99
N ASP A 87 -7.81 14.73 -16.91
CA ASP A 87 -7.51 15.71 -15.86
C ASP A 87 -6.31 15.27 -14.98
N HIS A 88 -6.04 13.96 -14.94
CA HIS A 88 -4.96 13.36 -14.16
C HIS A 88 -3.62 13.34 -14.89
N ASN A 89 -3.59 13.37 -16.22
CA ASN A 89 -2.35 13.37 -17.01
C ASN A 89 -1.39 14.50 -16.60
N LYS A 90 -1.94 15.70 -16.32
CA LYS A 90 -1.17 16.87 -15.90
C LYS A 90 -0.30 16.62 -14.65
N TRP A 91 -0.76 15.76 -13.74
CA TRP A 91 -0.12 15.53 -12.45
C TRP A 91 0.67 14.22 -12.40
N TYR A 92 0.13 13.17 -13.02
CA TYR A 92 0.60 11.80 -12.84
C TYR A 92 1.40 11.27 -14.04
N GLY A 93 1.43 11.99 -15.15
CA GLY A 93 2.22 11.68 -16.34
C GLY A 93 1.37 11.41 -17.58
N ASP A 94 2.01 11.51 -18.74
CA ASP A 94 1.34 11.44 -20.05
C ASP A 94 1.16 10.00 -20.57
N TYR A 95 1.75 9.01 -19.89
CA TYR A 95 1.69 7.60 -20.27
C TYR A 95 1.01 6.79 -19.18
N ALA A 96 0.20 5.81 -19.56
CA ALA A 96 -0.50 4.97 -18.61
C ALA A 96 -0.61 3.52 -19.09
N ILE A 97 -0.58 2.59 -18.13
CA ILE A 97 -1.00 1.20 -18.33
C ILE A 97 -2.25 0.93 -17.50
N CYS A 98 -3.25 0.33 -18.16
CA CYS A 98 -4.55 0.05 -17.60
C CYS A 98 -4.74 -1.46 -17.42
N MET A 99 -5.17 -1.89 -16.25
CA MET A 99 -5.40 -3.30 -15.92
C MET A 99 -6.80 -3.49 -15.38
N LYS A 100 -7.43 -4.63 -15.67
CA LYS A 100 -8.74 -4.95 -15.09
C LYS A 100 -8.66 -4.92 -13.57
N LYS A 101 -9.67 -4.37 -12.90
CA LYS A 101 -9.71 -4.37 -11.43
C LYS A 101 -9.67 -5.78 -10.84
N SER A 102 -10.29 -6.75 -11.51
CA SER A 102 -10.22 -8.17 -11.14
C SER A 102 -8.79 -8.71 -11.08
N TRP A 103 -7.90 -8.27 -11.98
CA TRP A 103 -6.49 -8.62 -11.93
C TRP A 103 -5.83 -8.09 -10.65
N GLY A 104 -6.12 -6.84 -10.27
CA GLY A 104 -5.55 -6.26 -9.05
C GLY A 104 -6.06 -6.95 -7.77
N ILE A 105 -7.34 -7.35 -7.75
CA ILE A 105 -7.92 -8.15 -6.67
C ILE A 105 -7.25 -9.53 -6.61
N GLU A 106 -7.04 -10.19 -7.75
CA GLU A 106 -6.30 -11.47 -7.82
C GLU A 106 -4.85 -11.31 -7.29
N LYS A 107 -4.20 -10.18 -7.57
CA LYS A 107 -2.88 -9.83 -7.02
C LYS A 107 -2.92 -9.28 -5.59
N LYS A 108 -4.08 -9.32 -4.92
CA LYS A 108 -4.30 -8.92 -3.53
C LYS A 108 -3.97 -7.45 -3.23
N LEU A 109 -3.94 -6.58 -4.23
CA LEU A 109 -3.66 -5.16 -4.03
C LEU A 109 -4.65 -4.57 -3.01
N GLN A 110 -4.12 -3.92 -1.97
CA GLN A 110 -4.92 -3.23 -0.95
C GLN A 110 -4.90 -1.72 -1.23
N PRO A 111 -6.01 -1.03 -0.98
CA PRO A 111 -6.03 0.43 -0.99
C PRO A 111 -5.24 0.97 0.20
N LEU A 112 -4.58 2.12 0.00
CA LEU A 112 -4.00 2.86 1.10
C LEU A 112 -5.12 3.53 1.92
N HIS A 113 -5.15 3.27 3.22
CA HIS A 113 -6.15 3.84 4.13
C HIS A 113 -5.60 5.10 4.80
N TYR A 114 -6.08 6.27 4.39
CA TYR A 114 -5.76 7.51 5.06
C TYR A 114 -6.55 7.65 6.36
N VAL A 115 -5.85 8.02 7.42
CA VAL A 115 -6.45 8.21 8.74
C VAL A 115 -6.42 9.69 9.07
N ILE A 116 -7.58 10.24 9.42
CA ILE A 116 -7.69 11.62 9.86
C ILE A 116 -7.28 11.68 11.34
N ASN A 117 -6.41 12.62 11.69
CA ASN A 117 -5.86 12.78 13.04
C ASN A 117 -6.91 13.05 14.14
N THR A 118 -8.13 13.43 13.78
CA THR A 118 -9.27 13.61 14.71
C THR A 118 -10.19 12.40 14.81
N SER A 119 -9.97 11.36 13.99
CA SER A 119 -10.83 10.18 13.98
C SER A 119 -10.60 9.28 15.19
N ASP A 120 -11.64 8.55 15.60
CA ASP A 120 -11.54 7.56 16.68
C ASP A 120 -10.54 6.44 16.38
N TYR A 121 -10.24 6.20 15.10
CA TYR A 121 -9.22 5.26 14.66
C TYR A 121 -7.83 5.57 15.24
N ILE A 122 -7.53 6.84 15.53
CA ILE A 122 -6.22 7.25 16.05
C ILE A 122 -5.95 6.58 17.40
N LYS A 123 -6.93 6.60 18.31
CA LYS A 123 -6.79 5.96 19.63
C LYS A 123 -6.68 4.44 19.51
N MET A 124 -7.43 3.86 18.58
CA MET A 124 -7.38 2.43 18.29
C MET A 124 -5.99 2.02 17.78
N TYR A 125 -5.47 2.73 16.77
CA TYR A 125 -4.14 2.49 16.22
C TYR A 125 -3.04 2.72 17.25
N GLN A 126 -3.13 3.79 18.02
CA GLN A 126 -2.23 4.05 19.15
C GLN A 126 -2.16 2.86 20.10
N ASN A 127 -3.30 2.35 20.55
CA ASN A 127 -3.34 1.22 21.46
C ASN A 127 -2.75 -0.04 20.83
N ILE A 128 -3.18 -0.39 19.61
CA ILE A 128 -2.73 -1.61 18.93
C ILE A 128 -1.22 -1.54 18.66
N PHE A 129 -0.74 -0.48 18.01
CA PHE A 129 0.65 -0.39 17.60
C PHE A 129 1.59 -0.19 18.78
N ASN A 130 1.26 0.62 19.79
CA ASN A 130 2.12 0.72 20.98
C ASN A 130 2.18 -0.60 21.77
N ASN A 131 1.09 -1.36 21.81
CA ASN A 131 1.12 -2.69 22.42
C ASN A 131 2.00 -3.67 21.63
N ILE A 132 2.05 -3.57 20.30
CA ILE A 132 2.89 -4.43 19.45
C ILE A 132 4.36 -4.00 19.55
N ILE A 133 4.65 -2.71 19.40
CA ILE A 133 6.01 -2.15 19.41
C ILE A 133 6.64 -2.28 20.81
N GLY A 134 5.84 -2.11 21.87
CA GLY A 134 6.29 -2.23 23.26
C GLY A 134 6.50 -3.67 23.74
N GLN A 135 6.07 -4.67 22.99
CA GLN A 135 6.39 -6.07 23.31
C GLN A 135 7.87 -6.31 23.00
N LYS A 136 8.71 -6.37 24.04
CA LYS A 136 10.15 -6.70 23.97
C LYS A 136 10.46 -8.08 23.31
N CYS A 137 9.45 -8.86 22.94
CA CYS A 137 9.62 -10.19 22.35
C CYS A 137 9.19 -10.23 20.87
N VAL A 138 10.12 -10.74 20.05
CA VAL A 138 9.97 -11.16 18.65
C VAL A 138 10.18 -10.07 17.57
N PHE A 139 11.27 -9.31 17.65
CA PHE A 139 11.85 -8.64 16.47
C PHE A 139 13.25 -9.16 16.11
N VAL A 140 13.50 -10.44 16.35
CA VAL A 140 14.62 -11.17 15.73
C VAL A 140 14.03 -12.09 14.67
N HIS A 141 13.67 -11.54 13.49
CA HIS A 141 13.65 -12.25 12.19
C HIS A 141 12.94 -11.53 11.01
N VAL A 142 12.46 -10.29 11.13
CA VAL A 142 11.75 -9.66 9.98
C VAL A 142 12.65 -8.82 9.06
N LEU A 143 13.82 -8.37 9.52
CA LEU A 143 14.76 -7.59 8.68
C LEU A 143 15.66 -8.45 7.76
N GLY A 144 15.54 -9.78 7.80
CA GLY A 144 16.44 -10.71 7.09
C GLY A 144 15.86 -11.43 5.86
N LEU A 145 14.63 -11.15 5.43
CA LEU A 145 13.98 -11.84 4.31
C LEU A 145 13.67 -10.91 3.13
N TYR A 146 14.65 -10.10 2.73
CA TYR A 146 14.62 -9.36 1.46
C TYR A 146 14.84 -10.23 0.21
N HIS A 147 14.83 -11.57 0.32
CA HIS A 147 15.14 -12.44 -0.82
C HIS A 147 14.00 -13.31 -1.36
N LYS A 148 12.84 -13.43 -0.71
CA LYS A 148 11.67 -14.10 -1.30
C LYS A 148 10.37 -13.51 -0.79
N GLY A 149 9.72 -12.73 -1.66
CA GLY A 149 8.30 -12.37 -1.69
C GLY A 149 7.50 -12.51 -0.39
N PHE A 150 7.50 -11.45 0.42
CA PHE A 150 6.40 -11.16 1.34
C PHE A 150 6.21 -9.65 1.38
N CYS A 151 5.42 -9.13 0.44
CA CYS A 151 4.90 -7.77 0.50
C CYS A 151 3.72 -7.82 1.48
N MET A 152 3.89 -7.19 2.64
CA MET A 152 2.77 -6.86 3.51
C MET A 152 2.01 -5.74 2.82
N ILE A 153 0.79 -6.04 2.41
CA ILE A 153 -0.17 -5.13 1.80
C ILE A 153 -1.15 -4.70 2.89
#